data_AF-A0A258BZ88-F1
#
_entry.id   AF-A0A258BZ88-F1
#
_cell.length_a   1.000
_cell.length_b   1.000
_cell.length_c   1.000
_cell.angle_alpha   90.00
_cell.angle_beta   90.00
_cell.angle_gamma   90.00
#
_symmetry.space_group_name_H-M   'P 1'
#
loop_
_entity.id
_entity.type
_entity.pdbx_description
1 polymer ?
#
loop_
_entity_poly.entity_id
_entity_poly.type
_entity_poly.pdbx_seq_one_letter_code
_entity_poly.pdbx_strand_id
1 'polypeptide(L)' 'MKTPKRLEPLVEDGLIDEVLRPLMSGKEAAVYVVRCGEELRCAKVYKEANNRSFRQAVKYQEGRKVRSSRDARAMAKGS' A
#
# COMPACT_ATOMS: atom_id res chain seq x y z
N MET A 1 -18.67 11.67 0.67
CA MET A 1 -17.66 11.26 1.68
C MET A 1 -16.53 12.28 1.64
N LYS A 2 -15.81 12.54 2.73
CA LYS A 2 -14.58 13.32 2.62
C LYS A 2 -13.53 12.51 1.86
N THR A 3 -13.04 13.03 0.73
CA THR A 3 -11.97 12.41 -0.05
C THR A 3 -10.75 12.18 0.84
N PRO A 4 -10.14 10.99 0.85
CA PRO A 4 -8.89 10.77 1.57
C PRO A 4 -7.79 11.70 1.04
N LYS A 5 -7.00 12.32 1.92
CA LYS A 5 -5.95 13.28 1.54
C LYS A 5 -5.00 12.82 0.42
N ARG A 6 -4.73 11.51 0.35
CA ARG A 6 -3.86 10.94 -0.69
C ARG A 6 -4.50 10.85 -2.07
N LEU A 7 -5.82 10.96 -2.15
CA LEU A 7 -6.59 10.98 -3.40
C LEU A 7 -6.99 12.39 -3.81
N GLU A 8 -6.92 13.38 -2.91
CA GLU A 8 -7.25 14.78 -3.21
C GLU A 8 -6.50 15.31 -4.45
N PRO A 9 -5.16 15.16 -4.59
CA PRO A 9 -4.47 15.65 -5.78
C PRO A 9 -4.92 14.97 -7.08
N LEU A 10 -5.28 13.68 -7.02
CA LEU A 10 -5.76 12.95 -8.19
C LEU A 10 -7.16 13.41 -8.63
N VAL A 11 -7.94 13.94 -7.70
CA VAL A 11 -9.24 14.56 -7.99
C VAL A 11 -9.04 15.97 -8.57
N GLU A 12 -8.13 16.75 -7.98
CA GLU A 12 -7.79 18.09 -8.47
C GLU A 12 -7.19 18.06 -9.89
N ASP A 13 -6.35 17.08 -10.18
CA ASP A 13 -5.74 16.88 -11.51
C ASP A 13 -6.72 16.26 -12.54
N GLY A 14 -7.95 15.90 -12.14
CA GLY A 14 -8.96 15.31 -13.01
C GLY A 14 -8.69 13.86 -13.44
N LEU A 15 -7.75 13.16 -12.79
CA LEU A 15 -7.49 11.73 -13.02
C LEU A 15 -8.61 10.84 -12.44
N ILE A 16 -9.28 11.32 -11.40
CA ILE A 16 -10.40 10.68 -10.72
C ILE A 16 -11.47 11.76 -10.54
N ASP A 17 -12.74 11.50 -10.85
CA ASP A 17 -13.79 12.51 -10.66
C ASP A 17 -14.19 12.61 -9.18
N GLU A 18 -14.40 11.46 -8.54
CA GLU A 18 -14.83 11.42 -7.14
C GLU A 18 -14.51 10.08 -6.45
N VAL A 19 -14.44 10.14 -5.12
CA VAL A 19 -14.37 8.96 -4.25
C VAL A 19 -15.76 8.65 -3.71
N LEU A 20 -16.31 7.52 -4.16
CA LEU A 20 -17.68 7.13 -3.82
C LEU A 20 -17.79 6.58 -2.41
N ARG A 21 -16.99 5.55 -2.11
CA ARG A 21 -17.04 4.83 -0.83
C ARG A 21 -15.77 4.04 -0.54
N PRO A 22 -15.47 3.74 0.73
CA PRO A 22 -14.45 2.76 1.05
C PRO A 22 -14.94 1.37 0.66
N LEU A 23 -14.06 0.54 0.12
CA LEU A 23 -14.36 -0.84 -0.23
C LEU A 23 -13.85 -1.81 0.84
N MET A 24 -12.55 -1.72 1.16
CA MET A 24 -11.91 -2.57 2.17
C MET A 24 -10.70 -1.85 2.78
N SER A 25 -10.38 -2.15 4.03
CA SER A 25 -9.13 -1.72 4.66
C SER A 25 -8.33 -2.93 5.09
N GLY A 26 -7.12 -3.03 4.56
CA GLY A 26 -6.15 -4.04 4.94
C GLY A 26 -5.06 -3.48 5.85
N LYS A 27 -4.11 -4.36 6.12
CA LYS A 27 -2.88 -4.08 6.87
C LYS A 27 -1.95 -3.10 6.17
N GLU A 28 -1.86 -3.23 4.85
CA GLU A 28 -0.88 -2.50 4.02
C GLU A 28 -1.50 -1.34 3.25
N ALA A 29 -2.78 -1.43 2.93
CA ALA A 29 -3.48 -0.45 2.11
C ALA A 29 -4.97 -0.39 2.46
N ALA A 30 -5.57 0.76 2.17
CA ALA A 30 -7.02 0.90 2.07
C ALA A 30 -7.42 0.96 0.59
N VAL A 31 -8.56 0.41 0.25
CA VAL A 31 -9.11 0.41 -1.11
C VAL A 31 -10.42 1.16 -1.11
N TYR A 32 -10.59 2.05 -2.09
CA TYR A 32 -11.77 2.86 -2.29
C TYR A 32 -12.36 2.60 -3.68
N VAL A 33 -13.67 2.69 -3.81
CA VAL A 33 -14.34 2.76 -5.11
C VAL A 33 -14.33 4.22 -5.56
N VAL A 34 -13.86 4.45 -6.79
CA VAL A 34 -13.74 5.78 -7.39
C VAL A 34 -14.40 5.81 -8.77
N ARG A 35 -14.78 7.00 -9.21
CA ARG A 35 -15.30 7.26 -10.56
C ARG A 35 -14.22 7.88 -11.44
N CYS A 36 -14.09 7.37 -12.66
CA CYS A 36 -13.23 7.92 -13.71
C CYS A 36 -14.04 7.94 -15.03
N GLY A 37 -14.63 9.09 -15.35
CA GLY A 37 -15.66 9.23 -16.37
C GLY A 37 -16.87 8.32 -16.10
N GLU A 38 -17.17 7.46 -17.06
CA GLU A 38 -18.28 6.51 -16.98
C GLU A 38 -17.91 5.23 -16.21
N GLU A 39 -16.63 5.02 -15.92
CA GLU A 39 -16.16 3.79 -15.31
C GLU A 39 -16.01 3.89 -13.79
N LEU A 40 -16.30 2.78 -13.12
CA LEU A 40 -15.97 2.57 -11.72
C LEU A 40 -14.66 1.80 -11.59
N ARG A 41 -13.74 2.35 -10.80
CA ARG A 41 -12.41 1.79 -10.58
C ARG A 41 -12.09 1.67 -9.09
N CYS A 42 -11.01 0.96 -8.78
CA CYS A 42 -10.51 0.83 -7.41
C CYS A 42 -9.24 1.68 -7.21
N ALA A 43 -9.25 2.54 -6.20
CA ALA A 43 -8.05 3.26 -5.77
C ALA A 43 -7.44 2.56 -4.55
N LYS A 44 -6.23 2.01 -4.71
CA LYS A 44 -5.47 1.34 -3.64
C LYS A 44 -4.48 2.32 -3.03
N VAL A 45 -4.76 2.77 -1.80
CA VAL A 45 -3.94 3.71 -1.06
C VAL A 45 -3.10 2.96 -0.02
N TYR A 46 -1.80 2.88 -0.23
CA TYR A 46 -0.88 2.29 0.73
C TYR A 46 -0.78 3.13 2.01
N LYS A 47 -0.79 2.45 3.17
CA LYS A 47 -0.52 3.03 4.48
C LYS A 47 0.97 3.34 4.63
N GLU A 48 1.30 4.39 5.36
CA GLU A 48 2.67 4.75 5.71
C GLU A 48 3.37 3.60 6.44
N ALA A 49 4.67 3.41 6.21
CA ALA A 49 5.43 2.28 6.75
C ALA A 49 5.24 2.12 8.27
N ASN A 50 5.22 3.24 9.01
CA ASN A 50 5.05 3.28 10.46
C ASN A 50 3.63 2.92 10.94
N ASN A 51 2.63 3.01 10.05
CA ASN A 51 1.23 2.71 10.32
C ASN A 51 0.78 1.35 9.73
N ARG A 52 1.72 0.57 9.19
CA ARG A 52 1.44 -0.81 8.77
C ARG A 52 1.58 -1.71 9.99
N SER A 53 0.47 -2.15 10.56
CA SER A 53 0.47 -3.09 11.69
C SER A 53 0.87 -4.49 11.23
N PHE A 54 2.17 -4.70 11.00
CA PHE A 54 2.76 -6.01 10.81
C PHE A 54 2.86 -6.80 12.12
N ARG A 55 1.71 -7.28 12.61
CA ARG A 55 1.65 -8.29 13.69
C ARG A 55 2.52 -9.54 13.42
N GLN A 56 2.97 -9.76 12.18
CA GLN A 56 3.92 -10.82 11.77
C GLN A 56 4.82 -10.34 10.62
N ALA A 57 5.69 -9.35 10.83
CA ALA A 57 6.68 -8.93 9.82
C ALA A 57 7.71 -10.05 9.52
N VAL A 58 7.98 -10.90 10.52
CA VAL A 58 9.04 -11.93 10.48
C VAL A 58 8.79 -12.99 9.40
N LYS A 59 7.53 -13.39 9.14
CA LYS A 59 7.21 -14.44 8.15
C LYS A 59 7.40 -14.03 6.69
N TYR A 60 7.49 -12.74 6.39
CA TYR A 60 7.68 -12.27 5.00
C TYR A 60 9.16 -12.07 4.62
N GLN A 61 10.08 -12.10 5.59
CA GLN A 61 11.52 -12.07 5.31
C GLN A 61 12.10 -13.46 4.95
N GLU A 62 11.40 -14.54 5.30
CA GLU A 62 11.86 -15.94 5.10
C GLU A 62 11.89 -16.41 3.62
N GLY A 63 11.56 -15.54 2.67
CA GLY A 63 11.58 -15.85 1.23
C GLY A 63 12.87 -15.51 0.47
N ARG A 64 13.78 -14.69 1.03
CA ARG A 64 15.07 -14.40 0.38
C ARG A 64 16.10 -15.49 0.73
N LYS A 65 16.02 -16.64 0.07
CA LYS A 65 17.16 -17.57 0.01
C LYS A 65 18.22 -17.01 -0.94
N VAL A 66 19.21 -16.30 -0.40
CA VAL A 66 20.42 -15.96 -1.14
C VAL A 66 21.27 -17.23 -1.23
N ARG A 67 21.65 -17.65 -2.45
CA ARG A 67 22.44 -18.88 -2.70
C ARG A 67 23.91 -18.77 -2.24
N SER A 68 24.35 -17.59 -1.81
CA SER A 68 25.73 -17.32 -1.38
C SER A 68 25.82 -17.16 0.14
N SER A 69 26.58 -18.05 0.80
CA SER A 69 26.81 -18.04 2.25
C SER A 69 27.57 -16.80 2.75
N ARG A 70 28.15 -16.02 1.83
CA ARG A 70 28.84 -14.76 2.14
C ARG A 70 27.85 -13.64 2.46
N ASP A 71 26.81 -13.50 1.64
CA ASP A 71 25.84 -12.40 1.76
C ASP A 71 24.92 -12.60 2.96
N ALA A 72 24.61 -13.86 3.29
CA ALA A 72 23.88 -14.23 4.49
C ALA A 72 24.60 -13.78 5.78
N ARG A 73 25.94 -13.81 5.79
CA ARG A 73 26.75 -13.37 6.94
C ARG A 73 26.86 -11.84 7.05
N ALA A 74 26.84 -11.13 5.92
CA ALA A 74 26.81 -9.67 5.93
C ALA A 74 25.48 -9.15 6.50
N MET A 75 24.35 -9.75 6.08
CA MET A 75 23.01 -9.42 6.58
C MET A 75 22.81 -9.74 8.07
N ALA A 76 23.47 -10.77 8.60
CA ALA A 76 23.36 -11.16 10.01
C ALA A 76 24.11 -10.22 10.98
N LYS A 77 25.04 -9.40 10.48
CA LYS A 77 25.85 -8.50 11.32
C LYS A 77 25.29 -7.09 11.47
N GLY A 78 24.15 -6.78 10.86
CA GLY A 78 23.45 -5.51 11.05
C GLY A 78 24.28 -4.30 10.54
N SER A 79 24.11 -3.98 9.26
CA SER A 79 24.27 -2.61 8.77
C SER A 79 22.90 -2.00 8.57
#